data_AF-A0A959JKF6-F1
#
_entry.id   AF-A0A959JKF6-F1
#
_cell.length_a   1.000
_cell.length_b   1.000
_cell.length_c   1.000
_cell.angle_alpha   90.00
_cell.angle_beta   90.00
_cell.angle_gamma   90.00
#
_symmetry.space_group_name_H-M   'P 1'
#
loop_
_entity.id
_entity.type
_entity.pdbx_description
1 polymer ?
#
loop_
_entity_poly.entity_id
_entity_poly.type
_entity_poly.pdbx_seq_one_letter_code
_entity_poly.pdbx_strand_id
1 'polypeptide(L)'
;MSNIHRSFLILFILFQFSFLLAQQKKPIGINLAGIADWSEEFVFTDAFKQSRLWTPHNADGSGAWDSGVDIPLDAQGYPLEIPFNDGVHPPQTV
;
A
#
# COMPACT_ATOMS: atom_id res chain seq x y z
N MET A 1 22.43 -37.05 -40.60
CA MET A 1 21.41 -36.73 -39.56
C MET A 1 20.23 -36.08 -40.24
N SER A 2 19.04 -36.69 -40.15
CA SER A 2 17.83 -36.29 -40.87
C SER A 2 17.33 -34.90 -40.44
N ASN A 3 16.68 -34.18 -41.37
CA ASN A 3 16.15 -32.82 -41.14
C ASN A 3 15.20 -32.70 -39.93
N ILE A 4 14.53 -33.80 -39.58
CA ILE A 4 13.64 -33.92 -38.42
C ILE A 4 14.36 -33.66 -37.08
N HIS A 5 15.59 -34.15 -36.92
CA HIS A 5 16.34 -33.92 -35.68
C HIS A 5 16.81 -32.47 -35.53
N ARG A 6 17.07 -31.79 -36.66
CA ARG A 6 17.45 -30.36 -36.66
C ARG A 6 16.26 -29.47 -36.30
N SER A 7 15.07 -29.76 -36.82
CA SER A 7 13.85 -29.00 -36.48
C SER A 7 13.45 -29.18 -35.01
N PHE A 8 13.60 -30.38 -34.45
CA PHE A 8 13.34 -30.63 -33.02
C PHE A 8 14.28 -29.84 -32.11
N LEU A 9 15.56 -29.77 -32.46
CA LEU A 9 16.54 -29.00 -31.69
C LEU A 9 16.23 -27.49 -31.71
N ILE A 10 15.82 -26.95 -32.87
CA ILE A 10 15.45 -25.54 -33.00
C ILE A 10 14.19 -25.22 -32.19
N LEU A 11 13.16 -26.07 -32.26
CA LEU A 11 11.94 -25.93 -31.44
C LEU A 11 12.24 -26.00 -29.95
N PHE A 12 13.15 -26.89 -29.53
CA PHE A 12 13.58 -27.00 -28.14
C PHE A 12 14.29 -25.72 -27.69
N ILE A 13 15.20 -25.16 -28.49
CA ILE A 13 15.91 -23.92 -28.17
C ILE A 13 14.94 -22.72 -28.09
N LEU A 14 14.00 -22.60 -29.03
CA LEU A 14 12.99 -21.53 -29.02
C LEU A 14 12.06 -21.62 -27.80
N PHE A 15 11.70 -22.84 -27.38
CA PHE A 15 10.91 -23.06 -26.17
C PHE A 15 11.66 -22.63 -24.91
N GLN A 16 12.96 -22.94 -24.80
CA GLN A 16 13.79 -22.49 -23.66
C GLN A 16 13.97 -20.96 -23.60
N PHE A 17 14.01 -20.29 -24.76
CA PHE A 17 14.18 -18.82 -24.82
C PHE A 17 12.96 -18.06 -24.28
N SER A 18 11.77 -18.68 -24.35
CA SER A 18 10.52 -18.10 -23.86
C SER A 18 10.50 -17.92 -22.35
N PHE A 19 11.19 -18.81 -21.61
CA PHE A 19 11.24 -18.77 -20.14
C PHE A 19 12.14 -17.66 -19.59
N LEU A 20 13.22 -17.30 -20.30
CA LEU A 20 14.15 -16.24 -19.87
C LEU A 20 13.53 -14.84 -19.98
N LEU A 21 12.62 -14.62 -20.93
CA LEU A 21 11.90 -13.35 -21.10
C LEU A 21 10.68 -13.20 -20.18
N ALA A 22 10.21 -14.29 -19.57
CA ALA A 22 9.06 -14.28 -18.67
C ALA A 22 9.41 -13.88 -17.22
N GLN A 23 10.69 -13.67 -16.90
CA GLN A 23 11.10 -13.29 -15.56
C GLN A 23 10.75 -11.81 -15.29
N GLN A 24 9.56 -11.60 -14.73
CA GLN A 24 9.13 -10.29 -14.26
C GLN A 24 10.02 -9.86 -13.09
N LYS A 25 10.66 -8.69 -13.20
CA LYS A 25 11.39 -8.07 -12.09
C LYS A 25 10.37 -7.77 -10.98
N LYS A 26 10.30 -8.62 -9.97
CA LYS A 26 9.62 -8.35 -8.70
C LYS A 26 10.68 -7.87 -7.73
N PRO A 27 10.84 -6.54 -7.51
CA PRO A 27 11.75 -6.08 -6.48
C PRO A 27 11.35 -6.75 -5.16
N ILE A 28 12.24 -7.56 -4.61
CA ILE A 28 12.03 -8.18 -3.31
C ILE A 28 12.01 -7.02 -2.30
N GLY A 29 10.92 -6.89 -1.54
CA GLY A 29 10.74 -5.77 -0.62
C GLY A 29 9.40 -5.04 -0.74
N ILE A 30 8.30 -5.76 -0.94
CA ILE A 30 6.97 -5.24 -0.65
C ILE A 30 6.43 -6.03 0.54
N ASN A 31 6.01 -5.33 1.59
CA ASN A 31 5.39 -5.91 2.79
C ASN A 31 4.40 -7.00 2.36
N LEU A 32 4.68 -8.24 2.75
CA LEU A 32 3.85 -9.39 2.41
C LEU A 32 2.64 -9.47 3.35
N ALA A 33 2.72 -8.83 4.51
CA ALA A 33 1.60 -8.61 5.40
C ALA A 33 0.77 -7.37 5.00
N GLY A 34 -0.53 -7.44 5.27
CA GLY A 34 -1.43 -6.29 5.17
C GLY A 34 -1.09 -5.20 6.19
N ILE A 35 -1.72 -4.05 6.03
CA ILE A 35 -1.65 -2.97 7.02
C ILE A 35 -2.37 -3.43 8.29
N ALA A 36 -1.68 -3.36 9.42
CA ALA A 36 -2.23 -3.69 10.74
C ALA A 36 -1.75 -2.64 11.75
N ASP A 37 -2.60 -2.32 12.72
CA ASP A 37 -2.25 -1.38 13.81
C ASP A 37 -1.03 -1.87 14.63
N TRP A 38 -0.75 -3.17 14.56
CA TRP A 38 0.42 -3.81 15.12
C TRP A 38 0.95 -4.88 14.18
N SER A 39 2.26 -4.88 13.96
CA SER A 39 2.97 -5.88 13.14
C SER A 39 4.34 -6.14 13.75
N GLU A 40 4.79 -7.40 13.69
CA GLU A 40 6.17 -7.78 14.01
C GLU A 40 7.13 -7.54 12.82
N GLU A 41 6.59 -7.23 11.64
CA GLU A 41 7.38 -6.95 10.44
C GLU A 41 7.99 -5.55 10.49
N PHE A 42 9.29 -5.45 10.19
CA PHE A 42 9.98 -4.17 10.10
C PHE A 42 9.88 -3.60 8.69
N VAL A 43 9.34 -2.38 8.57
CA VAL A 43 9.36 -1.63 7.31
C VAL A 43 10.72 -0.99 7.13
N PHE A 44 11.46 -1.40 6.09
CA PHE A 44 12.84 -0.95 5.87
C PHE A 44 12.99 0.46 5.29
N THR A 45 11.89 1.14 4.93
CA THR A 45 11.96 2.44 4.22
C THR A 45 11.14 3.55 4.86
N ASP A 46 9.87 3.30 5.17
CA ASP A 46 8.97 4.33 5.68
C ASP A 46 7.80 3.72 6.47
N ALA A 47 7.82 3.85 7.79
CA ALA A 47 6.78 3.33 8.68
C ALA A 47 5.43 4.02 8.48
N PHE A 48 5.41 5.30 8.06
CA PHE A 48 4.15 6.05 7.87
C PHE A 48 3.31 5.50 6.70
N LYS A 49 3.92 4.80 5.74
CA LYS A 49 3.17 4.15 4.63
C LYS A 49 2.27 3.01 5.08
N GLN A 50 2.46 2.50 6.29
CA GLN A 50 1.58 1.51 6.89
C GLN A 50 0.63 2.12 7.94
N SER A 51 0.68 3.43 8.17
CA SER A 51 -0.27 4.06 9.09
C SER A 51 -1.69 4.05 8.49
N ARG A 52 -2.69 3.92 9.37
CA ARG A 52 -4.09 4.15 8.99
C ARG A 52 -4.30 5.62 8.62
N LEU A 53 -5.37 5.89 7.86
CA LEU A 53 -5.84 7.26 7.65
C LEU A 53 -6.25 7.90 9.00
N TRP A 54 -6.24 9.24 9.05
CA TRP A 54 -6.71 10.00 10.21
C TRP A 54 -8.12 9.57 10.62
N THR A 55 -8.32 9.38 11.92
CA THR A 55 -9.61 8.92 12.49
C THR A 55 -10.19 10.04 13.35
N PRO A 56 -11.14 10.83 12.81
CA PRO A 56 -11.69 12.00 13.50
C PRO A 56 -12.51 11.57 14.72
N HIS A 57 -12.36 12.27 15.83
CA HIS A 57 -13.18 12.09 17.03
C HIS A 57 -13.40 13.41 17.74
N ASN A 58 -14.46 13.51 18.56
CA ASN A 58 -14.75 14.73 19.28
C ASN A 58 -13.59 15.07 20.24
N ALA A 59 -13.11 16.31 20.19
CA ALA A 59 -11.98 16.80 20.99
C ALA A 59 -12.26 16.78 22.50
N ASP A 60 -13.53 16.73 22.90
CA ASP A 60 -13.95 16.59 24.29
C ASP A 60 -13.95 15.12 24.78
N GLY A 61 -13.59 14.17 23.90
CA GLY A 61 -13.56 12.74 24.17
C GLY A 61 -14.94 12.06 24.20
N SER A 62 -16.00 12.77 23.84
CA SER A 62 -17.34 12.21 23.76
C SER A 62 -17.59 11.45 22.45
N GLY A 63 -18.63 10.63 22.41
CA GLY A 63 -19.09 10.00 21.17
C GLY A 63 -18.28 8.76 20.75
N ALA A 64 -18.31 8.47 19.45
CA ALA A 64 -17.63 7.32 18.86
C ALA A 64 -16.13 7.60 18.66
N TRP A 65 -15.35 6.52 18.57
CA TRP A 65 -13.92 6.58 18.24
C TRP A 65 -13.65 7.18 16.85
N ASP A 66 -14.57 6.95 15.91
CA ASP A 66 -14.58 7.56 14.58
C ASP A 66 -15.92 8.28 14.42
N SER A 67 -15.87 9.61 14.32
CA SER A 67 -17.05 10.46 14.10
C SER A 67 -17.49 10.46 12.63
N GLY A 68 -16.60 10.07 11.70
CA GLY A 68 -16.81 10.15 10.26
C GLY A 68 -16.81 11.58 9.69
N VAL A 69 -16.45 12.59 10.48
CA VAL A 69 -16.38 13.98 10.04
C VAL A 69 -15.17 14.20 9.11
N ASP A 70 -15.39 14.76 7.94
CA ASP A 70 -14.32 15.02 6.96
C ASP A 70 -13.46 16.22 7.39
N ILE A 71 -12.18 15.98 7.70
CA ILE A 71 -11.21 17.00 8.10
C ILE A 71 -10.36 17.39 6.88
N PRO A 72 -10.33 18.68 6.49
CA PRO A 72 -9.50 19.15 5.39
C PRO A 72 -8.01 18.85 5.61
N LEU A 73 -7.38 18.25 4.61
CA LEU A 73 -5.96 17.92 4.59
C LEU A 73 -5.18 18.82 3.62
N ASP A 74 -3.89 19.02 3.89
CA ASP A 74 -2.95 19.61 2.94
C ASP A 74 -2.57 18.63 1.81
N ALA A 75 -1.70 19.09 0.90
CA ALA A 75 -1.22 18.29 -0.22
C ALA A 75 -0.30 17.12 0.20
N GLN A 76 0.14 17.08 1.47
CA GLN A 76 0.96 16.03 2.04
C GLN A 76 0.12 15.03 2.88
N GLY A 77 -1.18 15.29 3.07
CA GLY A 77 -2.10 14.46 3.82
C GLY A 77 -2.16 14.76 5.32
N TYR A 78 -1.69 15.93 5.77
CA TYR A 78 -1.82 16.37 7.16
C TYR A 78 -3.03 17.28 7.36
N PRO A 79 -3.71 17.24 8.52
CA PRO A 79 -4.79 18.16 8.81
C PRO A 79 -4.33 19.62 8.73
N LEU A 80 -5.14 20.48 8.09
CA LEU A 80 -4.85 21.91 8.02
C LEU A 80 -4.91 22.59 9.40
N GLU A 81 -5.81 22.11 10.27
CA GLU A 81 -5.95 22.56 11.65
C GLU A 81 -6.53 21.46 12.54
N ILE A 82 -6.11 21.44 13.81
CA ILE A 82 -6.69 20.63 14.88
C ILE A 82 -6.68 21.49 16.16
N PRO A 83 -7.79 21.57 16.93
CA PRO A 83 -9.10 20.97 16.65
C PRO A 83 -9.76 21.60 15.42
N PHE A 84 -10.30 20.76 14.53
CA PHE A 84 -11.07 21.22 13.37
C PHE A 84 -12.49 21.57 13.78
N ASN A 85 -13.01 22.70 13.29
CA ASN A 85 -14.36 23.17 13.62
C ASN A 85 -15.11 23.59 12.36
N ASP A 86 -16.13 22.81 11.99
CA ASP A 86 -17.01 23.09 10.86
C ASP A 86 -18.26 23.91 11.23
N GLY A 87 -18.43 24.24 12.52
CA GLY A 87 -19.58 24.95 13.06
C GLY A 87 -20.86 24.11 13.20
N VAL A 88 -20.82 22.81 12.88
CA VAL A 88 -21.96 21.89 12.92
C VAL A 88 -21.75 20.80 13.97
N HIS A 89 -20.57 20.19 14.00
CA HIS A 89 -20.19 19.14 14.94
C HIS A 89 -19.39 19.72 16.12
N PRO A 90 -19.23 18.97 17.22
CA PRO A 90 -18.20 19.31 18.21
C PRO A 90 -16.82 19.45 17.52
N PRO A 91 -15.90 20.27 18.04
CA PRO A 91 -14.55 20.33 17.48
C PRO A 91 -13.90 18.95 17.42
N GLN A 92 -13.17 18.64 16.36
CA GLN A 92 -12.62 17.31 16.07
C GLN A 92 -11.08 17.24 16.23
N THR A 93 -10.57 16.13 16.76
CA THR A 93 -9.16 15.73 16.82
C THR A 93 -8.93 14.40 16.10
N VAL A 94 -7.68 13.99 15.84
CA VAL A 94 -7.32 12.75 15.10
C VAL A 94 -6.22 11.94 15.77
#